data_AF-A0A7G3A930-F1
#
_entry.id   AF-A0A7G3A930-F1
#
_cell.length_a   1.000
_cell.length_b   1.000
_cell.length_c   1.000
_cell.angle_alpha   90.00
_cell.angle_beta   90.00
_cell.angle_gamma   90.00
#
_symmetry.space_group_name_H-M   'P 1'
#
loop_
_entity.id
_entity.type
_entity.pdbx_description
1 polymer ?
#
loop_
_entity_poly.entity_id
_entity_poly.type
_entity_poly.pdbx_seq_one_letter_code
_entity_poly.pdbx_strand_id
1 'polypeptide(L)'
;AFQTREPYISLYLINLKFLLNKEKCKRDLLVTMYTKVLIGVIALVALLTIAECLRIHVDEPQYYGDVYHERSVYHQNSLKPKKKEKEQDFSKIPGVPGVDYPIYHEVPDTSFHCGHVPVIPGMYANPETGCQAYHVCHDGREGHQGASFLCTNGTLFNQKLFGCDWWYNVDCHQAQNLWRLNTDPELNPFTPKKKLEEVPKYHHHF
;
A
#
# COMPACT_ATOMS: atom_id res chain seq x y z
N ALA A 1 39.71 91.25 4.94
CA ALA A 1 39.01 91.50 6.21
C ALA A 1 38.43 90.18 6.71
N PHE A 2 38.59 89.96 8.00
CA PHE A 2 38.32 88.75 8.76
C PHE A 2 36.82 88.40 8.86
N GLN A 3 36.60 87.13 9.21
CA GLN A 3 35.54 86.66 10.14
C GLN A 3 34.17 86.19 9.59
N THR A 4 33.83 84.97 10.06
CA THR A 4 32.50 84.42 10.41
C THR A 4 31.52 84.01 9.30
N ARG A 5 31.62 82.78 8.78
CA ARG A 5 30.43 82.01 8.31
C ARG A 5 30.43 80.52 8.72
N GLU A 6 31.26 80.11 9.67
CA GLU A 6 31.38 78.70 10.07
C GLU A 6 30.36 78.15 11.10
N PRO A 7 29.65 78.93 11.97
CA PRO A 7 28.80 78.29 12.98
C PRO A 7 27.47 77.76 12.42
N TYR A 8 26.90 78.40 11.40
CA TYR A 8 25.55 78.05 10.89
C TYR A 8 25.55 76.79 10.01
N ILE A 9 26.59 76.57 9.21
CA ILE A 9 26.71 75.38 8.36
C ILE A 9 26.95 74.13 9.24
N SER A 10 27.78 74.26 10.27
CA SER A 10 28.04 73.19 11.24
C SER A 10 26.76 72.77 11.99
N LEU A 11 25.97 73.72 12.53
CA LEU A 11 24.71 73.41 13.19
C LEU A 11 23.67 72.80 12.23
N TYR A 12 23.58 73.26 10.98
CA TYR A 12 22.65 72.70 10.01
C TYR A 12 22.99 71.24 9.66
N LEU A 13 24.27 70.95 9.44
CA LEU A 13 24.73 69.58 9.16
C LEU A 13 24.59 68.65 10.38
N ILE A 14 24.79 69.15 11.59
CA ILE A 14 24.54 68.39 12.83
C ILE A 14 23.04 68.07 12.97
N ASN A 15 22.16 69.05 12.76
CA ASN A 15 20.71 68.84 12.78
C ASN A 15 20.24 67.87 11.69
N LEU A 16 20.81 67.96 10.48
CA LEU A 16 20.49 67.06 9.37
C LEU A 16 20.96 65.63 9.66
N LYS A 17 22.18 65.45 10.19
CA LYS A 17 22.68 64.14 10.65
C LYS A 17 21.83 63.57 11.79
N PHE A 18 21.36 64.41 12.71
CA PHE A 18 20.47 64.01 13.79
C PHE A 18 19.11 63.53 13.28
N LEU A 19 18.52 64.26 12.32
CA LEU A 19 17.26 63.86 11.67
C LEU A 19 17.41 62.57 10.85
N LEU A 20 18.51 62.42 10.10
CA LEU A 20 18.82 61.20 9.35
C LEU A 20 19.06 60.00 10.29
N ASN A 21 19.74 60.19 11.41
CA ASN A 21 19.89 59.15 12.45
C ASN A 21 18.56 58.80 13.11
N LYS A 22 17.67 59.78 13.32
CA LYS A 22 16.33 59.55 13.88
C LYS A 22 15.45 58.74 12.92
N GLU A 23 15.48 59.05 11.62
CA GLU A 23 14.76 58.28 10.60
C GLU A 23 15.35 56.89 10.37
N LYS A 24 16.68 56.74 10.42
CA LYS A 24 17.35 55.44 10.38
C LYS A 24 16.97 54.59 11.61
N CYS A 25 16.98 55.16 12.81
CA CYS A 25 16.56 54.48 14.04
C CYS A 25 15.08 54.04 13.99
N LYS A 26 14.18 54.85 13.42
CA LYS A 26 12.78 54.45 13.22
C LYS A 26 12.67 53.28 12.25
N ARG A 27 13.38 53.31 11.13
CA ARG A 27 13.40 52.20 10.16
C ARG A 27 13.99 50.93 10.75
N ASP A 28 15.11 51.03 11.47
CA ASP A 28 15.76 49.87 12.07
C ASP A 28 14.89 49.26 13.19
N LEU A 29 14.19 50.10 13.97
CA LEU A 29 13.21 49.66 14.96
C LEU A 29 11.99 49.00 14.31
N LEU A 30 11.47 49.59 13.22
CA LEU A 30 10.35 49.06 12.45
C LEU A 30 10.73 47.71 11.82
N VAL A 31 11.89 47.62 11.17
CA VAL A 31 12.42 46.37 10.58
C VAL A 31 12.63 45.31 11.67
N THR A 32 13.16 45.68 12.84
CA THR A 32 13.32 44.74 13.96
C THR A 32 11.97 44.27 14.53
N MET A 33 10.97 45.14 14.57
CA MET A 33 9.61 44.73 14.95
C MET A 33 8.99 43.79 13.93
N TYR A 34 9.08 44.11 12.63
CA TYR A 34 8.53 43.26 11.57
C TYR A 34 9.25 41.91 11.48
N THR A 35 10.57 41.86 11.64
CA THR A 35 11.30 40.58 11.62
C THR A 35 10.94 39.71 12.81
N LYS A 36 10.80 40.28 14.01
CA LYS A 36 10.35 39.54 15.20
C LYS A 36 8.92 39.01 15.05
N VAL A 37 8.02 39.83 14.51
CA VAL A 37 6.62 39.42 14.22
C VAL A 37 6.60 38.31 13.17
N LEU A 38 7.36 38.45 12.08
CA LEU A 38 7.41 37.46 11.01
C LEU A 38 7.99 36.13 11.49
N ILE A 39 9.07 36.14 12.27
CA ILE A 39 9.64 34.92 12.88
C ILE A 39 8.62 34.26 13.80
N GLY A 40 7.89 35.04 14.60
CA GLY A 40 6.82 34.53 15.45
C GLY A 40 5.68 33.87 14.67
N VAL A 41 5.24 34.48 13.55
CA VAL A 41 4.21 33.91 12.67
C VAL A 41 4.69 32.62 12.00
N ILE A 42 5.93 32.59 11.50
CA ILE A 42 6.51 31.38 10.88
C ILE A 42 6.61 30.25 11.91
N ALA A 43 7.07 30.54 13.14
CA ALA A 43 7.15 29.55 14.21
C ALA A 43 5.76 29.02 14.60
N LEU A 44 4.75 29.88 14.68
CA LEU A 44 3.37 29.49 14.95
C LEU A 44 2.81 28.58 13.84
N VAL A 45 2.99 28.95 12.56
CA VAL A 45 2.56 28.14 11.42
C VAL A 45 3.28 26.79 11.41
N ALA A 46 4.60 26.77 11.65
CA ALA A 46 5.36 25.54 11.74
C ALA A 46 4.84 24.64 12.86
N LEU A 47 4.58 25.18 14.06
CA LEU A 47 4.03 24.42 15.18
C LEU A 47 2.61 23.89 14.89
N LEU A 48 1.76 24.68 14.23
CA LEU A 48 0.43 24.23 13.79
C LEU A 48 0.52 23.12 12.75
N THR A 49 1.40 23.26 11.74
CA THR A 49 1.61 22.20 10.74
C THR A 49 2.21 20.93 11.34
N ILE A 50 3.10 21.04 12.32
CA ILE A 50 3.65 19.90 13.06
C ILE A 50 2.55 19.26 13.91
N ALA A 51 1.67 20.03 14.54
CA ALA A 51 0.54 19.49 15.29
C ALA A 51 -0.45 18.75 14.38
N GLU A 52 -0.75 19.27 13.18
CA GLU A 52 -1.53 18.57 12.15
C GLU A 52 -0.82 17.29 11.67
N CYS A 53 0.51 17.32 11.50
CA CYS A 53 1.30 16.17 11.05
C CYS A 53 1.39 15.08 12.12
N LEU A 54 1.46 15.44 13.41
CA LEU A 54 1.39 14.48 14.52
C LEU A 54 0.01 13.84 14.67
N ARG A 55 -1.08 14.50 14.23
CA ARG A 55 -2.40 13.87 14.16
C ARG A 55 -2.46 12.75 13.11
N ILE A 56 -1.74 12.87 12.00
CA ILE A 56 -1.70 11.83 10.94
C ILE A 56 -1.08 10.51 11.45
N HIS A 57 -0.23 10.54 12.48
CA HIS A 57 0.35 9.32 13.07
C HIS A 57 -0.48 8.70 14.21
N VAL A 58 -1.63 9.27 14.58
CA VAL A 58 -2.48 8.77 15.68
C VAL A 58 -3.86 8.30 15.20
N ASP A 59 -4.28 8.62 14.00
CA ASP A 59 -5.48 8.02 13.41
C ASP A 59 -5.10 6.75 12.62
N GLU A 60 -4.80 5.67 13.34
CA GLU A 60 -5.26 4.37 12.85
C GLU A 60 -6.79 4.43 12.99
N PRO A 61 -7.57 4.40 11.89
CA PRO A 61 -8.99 4.28 12.04
C PRO A 61 -9.28 2.90 12.64
N GLN A 62 -9.49 2.83 13.96
CA GLN A 62 -10.08 1.67 14.65
C GLN A 62 -11.53 1.38 14.19
N TYR A 63 -11.97 2.00 13.10
CA TYR A 63 -13.32 1.91 12.52
C TYR A 63 -13.58 0.61 11.73
N TYR A 64 -12.66 -0.37 11.75
CA TYR A 64 -12.88 -1.71 11.20
C TYR A 64 -12.70 -2.84 12.25
N GLY A 65 -12.64 -2.50 13.54
CA GLY A 65 -12.37 -3.45 14.62
C GLY A 65 -13.58 -4.22 15.16
N ASP A 66 -14.81 -3.76 14.90
CA ASP A 66 -15.95 -4.17 15.73
C ASP A 66 -16.79 -5.31 15.15
N VAL A 67 -16.58 -5.71 13.88
CA VAL A 67 -17.33 -6.82 13.25
C VAL A 67 -16.63 -8.18 13.42
N TYR A 68 -15.38 -8.21 13.87
CA TYR A 68 -14.66 -9.47 14.14
C TYR A 68 -14.59 -9.85 15.62
N HIS A 69 -14.81 -8.92 16.55
CA HIS A 69 -14.70 -9.25 17.98
C HIS A 69 -15.85 -10.15 18.47
N GLU A 70 -17.04 -10.04 17.89
CA GLU A 70 -18.19 -10.88 18.28
C GLU A 70 -18.12 -12.33 17.75
N ARG A 71 -17.16 -12.66 16.87
CA ARG A 71 -16.85 -14.06 16.52
C ARG A 71 -15.95 -14.74 17.54
N SER A 72 -15.25 -13.98 18.39
CA SER A 72 -14.31 -14.53 19.37
C SER A 72 -14.97 -14.93 20.70
N VAL A 73 -16.06 -14.27 21.09
CA VAL A 73 -16.71 -14.47 22.41
C VAL A 73 -17.51 -15.77 22.50
N TYR A 74 -18.00 -16.34 21.39
CA TYR A 74 -18.59 -17.68 21.38
C TYR A 74 -17.55 -18.80 21.50
N HIS A 75 -16.26 -18.52 21.28
CA HIS A 75 -15.26 -19.59 21.24
C HIS A 75 -14.60 -19.86 22.59
N GLN A 76 -14.70 -18.97 23.57
CA GLN A 76 -14.08 -19.14 24.90
C GLN A 76 -14.89 -20.04 25.86
N ASN A 77 -16.17 -20.32 25.59
CA ASN A 77 -16.97 -21.27 26.38
C ASN A 77 -16.93 -22.72 25.86
N SER A 78 -15.88 -23.07 25.13
CA SER A 78 -15.57 -24.47 24.81
C SER A 78 -14.07 -24.64 24.61
N LEU A 79 -13.34 -24.79 25.72
CA LEU A 79 -12.13 -25.61 25.74
C LEU A 79 -12.54 -27.07 25.49
N LYS A 80 -13.05 -27.36 24.28
CA LYS A 80 -13.02 -28.71 23.75
C LYS A 80 -11.54 -29.04 23.56
N PRO A 81 -11.06 -30.22 23.98
CA PRO A 81 -9.69 -30.62 23.65
C PRO A 81 -9.51 -30.46 22.14
N LYS A 82 -8.49 -29.69 21.73
CA LYS A 82 -8.08 -29.60 20.32
C LYS A 82 -7.97 -31.04 19.83
N LYS A 83 -8.93 -31.47 19.01
CA LYS A 83 -8.84 -32.75 18.32
C LYS A 83 -7.52 -32.68 17.58
N LYS A 84 -6.54 -33.52 17.95
CA LYS A 84 -5.24 -33.59 17.29
C LYS A 84 -5.53 -33.58 15.79
N GLU A 85 -5.13 -32.52 15.11
CA GLU A 85 -5.31 -32.42 13.66
C GLU A 85 -4.64 -33.66 13.08
N LYS A 86 -5.37 -34.42 12.26
CA LYS A 86 -4.81 -35.65 11.70
C LYS A 86 -3.63 -35.21 10.84
N GLU A 87 -2.45 -35.67 11.19
CA GLU A 87 -1.25 -35.53 10.38
C GLU A 87 -1.59 -35.97 8.94
N GLN A 88 -1.29 -35.11 7.97
CA GLN A 88 -1.64 -35.38 6.59
C GLN A 88 -0.78 -36.55 6.07
N ASP A 89 -1.43 -37.58 5.52
CA ASP A 89 -0.75 -38.71 4.93
C ASP A 89 -0.26 -38.37 3.51
N PHE A 90 1.05 -38.13 3.38
CA PHE A 90 1.69 -37.81 2.10
C PHE A 90 2.04 -39.03 1.25
N SER A 91 1.84 -40.26 1.75
CA SER A 91 2.26 -41.49 1.05
C SER A 91 1.60 -41.69 -0.32
N LYS A 92 0.49 -41.01 -0.58
CA LYS A 92 -0.28 -41.07 -1.83
C LYS A 92 0.08 -39.97 -2.83
N ILE A 93 0.92 -39.01 -2.45
CA ILE A 93 1.35 -37.91 -3.31
C ILE A 93 2.74 -38.28 -3.85
N PRO A 94 2.91 -38.39 -5.18
CA PRO A 94 4.23 -38.65 -5.76
C PRO A 94 5.23 -37.55 -5.41
N GLY A 95 6.50 -37.92 -5.20
CA GLY A 95 7.57 -37.00 -4.83
C GLY A 95 7.76 -36.86 -3.31
N VAL A 96 8.77 -36.09 -2.94
CA VAL A 96 9.19 -35.86 -1.56
C VAL A 96 8.70 -34.47 -1.12
N PRO A 97 7.81 -34.38 -0.10
CA PRO A 97 7.36 -33.09 0.43
C PRO A 97 8.54 -32.25 0.94
N GLY A 98 8.54 -30.96 0.66
CA GLY A 98 9.61 -30.01 1.00
C GLY A 98 10.82 -30.05 0.07
N VAL A 99 10.90 -31.02 -0.85
CA VAL A 99 11.97 -31.12 -1.85
C VAL A 99 11.38 -30.91 -3.25
N ASP A 100 10.40 -31.72 -3.65
CA ASP A 100 9.78 -31.66 -4.97
C ASP A 100 8.64 -30.63 -5.02
N TYR A 101 7.97 -30.41 -3.90
CA TYR A 101 6.93 -29.41 -3.73
C TYR A 101 6.90 -28.87 -2.29
N PRO A 102 6.53 -27.60 -2.08
CA PRO A 102 6.42 -26.99 -0.76
C PRO A 102 5.21 -27.50 0.03
N ILE A 103 5.24 -27.29 1.36
CA ILE A 103 4.24 -27.77 2.32
C ILE A 103 3.77 -26.65 3.27
N TYR A 104 3.43 -25.50 2.71
CA TYR A 104 2.91 -24.38 3.50
C TYR A 104 1.55 -24.73 4.13
N HIS A 105 1.35 -24.34 5.38
CA HIS A 105 0.07 -24.46 6.10
C HIS A 105 -0.75 -23.17 6.05
N GLU A 106 -0.09 -22.04 5.81
CA GLU A 106 -0.65 -20.72 5.59
C GLU A 106 0.19 -20.00 4.52
N VAL A 107 -0.40 -19.00 3.85
CA VAL A 107 0.35 -18.23 2.86
C VAL A 107 1.40 -17.40 3.59
N PRO A 108 2.71 -17.60 3.35
CA PRO A 108 3.74 -16.78 3.98
C PRO A 108 3.74 -15.37 3.39
N ASP A 109 4.25 -14.40 4.15
CA ASP A 109 4.49 -13.06 3.62
C ASP A 109 5.62 -13.09 2.58
N THR A 110 5.44 -12.41 1.45
CA THR A 110 6.38 -12.40 0.32
C THR A 110 6.41 -11.03 -0.35
N SER A 111 7.33 -10.82 -1.29
CA SER A 111 7.41 -9.56 -2.03
C SER A 111 6.29 -9.35 -3.07
N PHE A 112 5.35 -10.29 -3.18
CA PHE A 112 4.22 -10.18 -4.09
C PHE A 112 3.32 -8.99 -3.72
N HIS A 113 2.90 -8.23 -4.73
CA HIS A 113 2.04 -7.06 -4.54
C HIS A 113 1.15 -6.86 -5.77
N CYS A 114 -0.16 -6.70 -5.56
CA CYS A 114 -1.12 -6.49 -6.65
C CYS A 114 -0.84 -5.21 -7.46
N GLY A 115 -0.24 -4.19 -6.84
CA GLY A 115 0.24 -3.00 -7.56
C GLY A 115 1.37 -3.24 -8.57
N HIS A 116 1.99 -4.42 -8.60
CA HIS A 116 3.08 -4.75 -9.53
C HIS A 116 2.66 -5.74 -10.64
N VAL A 117 1.38 -6.12 -10.70
CA VAL A 117 0.86 -7.09 -11.69
C VAL A 117 0.39 -6.38 -12.96
N PRO A 118 0.39 -7.05 -14.13
CA PRO A 118 0.10 -6.40 -15.41
C PRO A 118 -1.36 -5.96 -15.60
N VAL A 119 -2.33 -6.63 -14.96
CA VAL A 119 -3.76 -6.32 -15.12
C VAL A 119 -4.57 -6.66 -13.89
N ILE A 120 -5.60 -5.89 -13.60
CA ILE A 120 -6.53 -6.15 -12.51
C ILE A 120 -7.95 -6.05 -13.10
N PRO A 121 -8.87 -7.00 -12.82
CA PRO A 121 -8.69 -8.19 -11.97
C PRO A 121 -7.90 -9.33 -12.62
N GLY A 122 -7.24 -10.15 -11.80
CA GLY A 122 -6.45 -11.30 -12.28
C GLY A 122 -6.00 -12.26 -11.18
N MET A 123 -5.60 -13.48 -11.57
CA MET A 123 -5.01 -14.49 -10.68
C MET A 123 -3.53 -14.67 -11.01
N TYR A 124 -2.70 -14.76 -9.97
CA TYR A 124 -1.25 -14.69 -10.07
C TYR A 124 -0.60 -15.78 -9.21
N ALA A 125 0.18 -16.67 -9.82
CA ALA A 125 1.05 -17.58 -9.06
C ALA A 125 2.10 -16.79 -8.30
N ASN A 126 2.43 -17.21 -7.07
CA ASN A 126 3.50 -16.63 -6.28
C ASN A 126 4.79 -17.48 -6.39
N PRO A 127 5.79 -17.05 -7.18
CA PRO A 127 7.00 -17.86 -7.39
C PRO A 127 7.87 -18.02 -6.13
N GLU A 128 7.81 -17.09 -5.18
CA GLU A 128 8.58 -17.16 -3.93
C GLU A 128 8.12 -18.34 -3.06
N THR A 129 6.87 -18.77 -3.22
CA THR A 129 6.30 -19.92 -2.51
C THR A 129 6.40 -21.23 -3.30
N GLY A 130 7.23 -21.29 -4.35
CA GLY A 130 7.24 -22.42 -5.27
C GLY A 130 5.89 -22.62 -5.97
N CYS A 131 5.12 -21.54 -6.14
CA CYS A 131 3.77 -21.54 -6.72
C CYS A 131 2.72 -22.33 -5.93
N GLN A 132 2.96 -22.71 -4.67
CA GLN A 132 1.88 -23.29 -3.86
C GLN A 132 0.89 -22.22 -3.43
N ALA A 133 1.37 -20.99 -3.16
CA ALA A 133 0.49 -19.86 -2.98
C ALA A 133 0.16 -19.20 -4.33
N TYR A 134 -1.06 -18.66 -4.41
CA TYR A 134 -1.48 -17.77 -5.48
C TYR A 134 -2.35 -16.66 -4.92
N HIS A 135 -2.43 -15.58 -5.68
CA HIS A 135 -3.12 -14.36 -5.28
C HIS A 135 -4.16 -13.98 -6.32
N VAL A 136 -5.28 -13.45 -5.85
CA VAL A 136 -6.32 -12.84 -6.67
C VAL A 136 -6.30 -11.34 -6.40
N CYS A 137 -5.94 -10.58 -7.42
CA CYS A 137 -5.95 -9.13 -7.37
C CYS A 137 -7.28 -8.60 -7.90
N HIS A 138 -7.95 -7.79 -7.09
CA HIS A 138 -9.21 -7.11 -7.44
C HIS A 138 -9.11 -5.61 -7.09
N ASP A 139 -10.11 -5.04 -6.41
CA ASP A 139 -10.18 -3.61 -6.10
C ASP A 139 -9.30 -3.16 -4.92
N GLY A 140 -8.51 -4.07 -4.35
CA GLY A 140 -7.54 -3.79 -3.29
C GLY A 140 -8.11 -3.87 -1.87
N ARG A 141 -9.39 -4.24 -1.69
CA ARG A 141 -10.00 -4.40 -0.36
C ARG A 141 -9.38 -5.53 0.46
N GLU A 142 -8.77 -6.52 -0.19
CA GLU A 142 -8.11 -7.65 0.46
C GLU A 142 -6.63 -7.36 0.82
N GLY A 143 -6.21 -6.10 0.75
CA GLY A 143 -4.85 -5.67 1.09
C GLY A 143 -3.89 -5.71 -0.09
N HIS A 144 -2.61 -5.50 0.20
CA HIS A 144 -1.60 -5.27 -0.84
C HIS A 144 -1.29 -6.50 -1.70
N GLN A 145 -1.43 -7.71 -1.15
CA GLN A 145 -1.30 -8.97 -1.90
C GLN A 145 -2.63 -9.45 -2.52
N GLY A 146 -3.74 -8.74 -2.28
CA GLY A 146 -5.07 -9.22 -2.64
C GLY A 146 -5.47 -10.48 -1.85
N ALA A 147 -6.50 -11.17 -2.32
CA ALA A 147 -6.94 -12.41 -1.69
C ALA A 147 -5.91 -13.52 -1.95
N SER A 148 -5.45 -14.17 -0.89
CA SER A 148 -4.33 -15.12 -0.95
C SER A 148 -4.78 -16.53 -0.60
N PHE A 149 -4.30 -17.52 -1.35
CA PHE A 149 -4.74 -18.90 -1.25
C PHE A 149 -3.57 -19.87 -1.38
N LEU A 150 -3.70 -21.06 -0.81
CA LEU A 150 -2.79 -22.19 -1.03
C LEU A 150 -3.47 -23.26 -1.88
N CYS A 151 -2.71 -23.79 -2.84
CA CYS A 151 -2.98 -25.10 -3.41
C CYS A 151 -2.70 -26.19 -2.36
N THR A 152 -3.44 -27.30 -2.45
CA THR A 152 -3.23 -28.45 -1.56
C THR A 152 -1.83 -29.04 -1.75
N ASN A 153 -1.26 -29.63 -0.71
CA ASN A 153 0.05 -30.28 -0.80
C ASN A 153 0.09 -31.31 -1.94
N GLY A 154 1.16 -31.27 -2.75
CA GLY A 154 1.30 -32.06 -3.98
C GLY A 154 0.82 -31.35 -5.25
N THR A 155 0.20 -30.18 -5.13
CA THR A 155 -0.27 -29.36 -6.26
C THR A 155 0.26 -27.94 -6.19
N LEU A 156 0.45 -27.31 -7.34
CA LEU A 156 0.95 -25.95 -7.52
C LEU A 156 0.00 -25.17 -8.42
N PHE A 157 -0.05 -23.85 -8.25
CA PHE A 157 -0.86 -22.99 -9.09
C PHE A 157 -0.27 -22.92 -10.49
N ASN A 158 -0.99 -23.47 -11.46
CA ASN A 158 -0.64 -23.43 -12.86
C ASN A 158 -1.20 -22.16 -13.49
N GLN A 159 -0.34 -21.18 -13.71
CA GLN A 159 -0.72 -19.89 -14.30
C GLN A 159 -1.40 -20.02 -15.68
N LYS A 160 -1.12 -21.09 -16.44
CA LYS A 160 -1.75 -21.33 -17.75
C LYS A 160 -3.20 -21.76 -17.65
N LEU A 161 -3.54 -22.46 -16.57
CA LEU A 161 -4.87 -23.05 -16.34
C LEU A 161 -5.71 -22.21 -15.37
N PHE A 162 -5.11 -21.21 -14.72
CA PHE A 162 -5.74 -20.44 -13.65
C PHE A 162 -6.28 -21.34 -12.51
N GLY A 163 -5.52 -22.39 -12.17
CA GLY A 163 -5.91 -23.36 -11.15
C GLY A 163 -4.75 -24.23 -10.68
N CYS A 164 -4.98 -25.00 -9.63
CA CYS A 164 -3.97 -25.92 -9.10
C CYS A 164 -3.87 -27.19 -9.96
N ASP A 165 -2.65 -27.62 -10.26
CA ASP A 165 -2.31 -28.84 -10.98
C ASP A 165 -1.21 -29.60 -10.23
N TRP A 166 -0.95 -30.85 -10.57
CA TRP A 166 0.11 -31.65 -9.97
C TRP A 166 1.46 -30.93 -10.09
N TRP A 167 2.27 -30.99 -9.03
CA TRP A 167 3.54 -30.25 -8.96
C TRP A 167 4.45 -30.49 -10.16
N TYR A 168 4.49 -31.72 -10.69
CA TYR A 168 5.32 -32.10 -11.84
C TYR A 168 4.79 -31.58 -13.19
N ASN A 169 3.57 -31.04 -13.25
CA ASN A 169 2.99 -30.39 -14.43
C ASN A 169 3.24 -28.87 -14.45
N VAL A 170 3.76 -28.30 -13.36
CA VAL A 170 3.88 -26.86 -13.18
C VAL A 170 5.34 -26.43 -13.19
N ASP A 171 5.73 -25.68 -14.22
CA ASP A 171 7.01 -24.95 -14.23
C ASP A 171 6.83 -23.58 -13.57
N CYS A 172 7.07 -23.53 -12.26
CA CYS A 172 6.89 -22.31 -11.47
C CYS A 172 7.83 -21.17 -11.89
N HIS A 173 9.01 -21.46 -12.45
CA HIS A 173 9.93 -20.42 -12.92
C HIS A 173 9.35 -19.61 -14.09
N GLN A 174 8.42 -20.20 -14.85
CA GLN A 174 7.73 -19.51 -15.94
C GLN A 174 6.48 -18.76 -15.50
N ALA A 175 6.08 -18.85 -14.23
CA ALA A 175 4.82 -18.28 -13.77
C ALA A 175 4.70 -16.77 -14.02
N GLN A 176 5.74 -16.00 -13.68
CA GLN A 176 5.77 -14.54 -13.93
C GLN A 176 5.64 -14.20 -15.42
N ASN A 177 6.30 -14.95 -16.31
CA ASN A 177 6.19 -14.75 -17.76
C ASN A 177 4.75 -14.98 -18.25
N LEU A 178 4.00 -15.83 -17.56
CA LEU A 178 2.64 -16.22 -17.89
C LEU A 178 1.58 -15.32 -17.22
N TRP A 179 1.95 -14.40 -16.34
CA TRP A 179 1.02 -13.43 -15.74
C TRP A 179 0.24 -12.62 -16.78
N ARG A 180 0.84 -12.40 -17.96
CA ARG A 180 0.19 -11.76 -19.11
C ARG A 180 -1.05 -12.49 -19.61
N LEU A 181 -1.24 -13.78 -19.31
CA LEU A 181 -2.45 -14.50 -19.71
C LEU A 181 -3.72 -13.89 -19.08
N ASN A 182 -3.59 -13.16 -17.96
CA ASN A 182 -4.70 -12.39 -17.39
C ASN A 182 -5.18 -11.25 -18.31
N THR A 183 -4.37 -10.80 -19.28
CA THR A 183 -4.79 -9.73 -20.20
C THR A 183 -5.70 -10.25 -21.31
N ASP A 184 -5.78 -11.57 -21.49
CA ASP A 184 -6.62 -12.21 -22.49
C ASP A 184 -8.07 -12.35 -21.97
N PRO A 185 -9.05 -11.66 -22.58
CA PRO A 185 -10.46 -11.75 -22.19
C PRO A 185 -11.07 -13.15 -22.29
N GLU A 186 -10.53 -14.04 -23.13
CA GLU A 186 -11.04 -15.41 -23.29
C GLU A 186 -10.54 -16.35 -22.20
N LEU A 187 -9.36 -16.04 -21.63
CA LEU A 187 -8.70 -16.86 -20.62
C LEU A 187 -8.92 -16.34 -19.19
N ASN A 188 -8.97 -15.02 -19.00
CA ASN A 188 -9.10 -14.41 -17.67
C ASN A 188 -10.42 -14.85 -16.99
N PRO A 189 -10.36 -15.54 -15.82
CA PRO A 189 -11.55 -16.02 -15.11
C PRO A 189 -12.52 -14.92 -14.66
N PHE A 190 -12.06 -13.67 -14.58
CA PHE A 190 -12.86 -12.52 -14.15
C PHE A 190 -13.50 -11.76 -15.32
N THR A 191 -13.20 -12.11 -16.57
CA THR A 191 -13.85 -11.51 -17.73
C THR A 191 -15.19 -12.20 -18.02
N PRO A 192 -16.31 -11.45 -18.15
CA PRO A 192 -17.59 -12.03 -18.55
C PRO A 192 -17.48 -12.71 -19.92
N LYS A 193 -17.67 -14.04 -19.96
CA LYS A 193 -17.67 -14.78 -21.22
C LYS A 193 -18.94 -14.45 -22.01
N LYS A 194 -18.78 -14.11 -23.29
CA LYS A 194 -19.92 -13.94 -24.20
C LYS A 194 -20.65 -15.29 -24.29
N LYS A 195 -21.92 -15.33 -23.90
CA LYS A 195 -22.76 -16.50 -24.10
C LYS A 195 -22.84 -16.74 -25.60
N LEU A 196 -22.26 -17.85 -26.09
CA LEU A 196 -22.48 -18.28 -27.47
C LEU A 196 -23.99 -18.41 -27.67
N GLU A 197 -24.53 -17.79 -28.72
CA GLU A 197 -25.95 -17.94 -29.05
C GLU A 197 -26.26 -19.45 -29.16
N GLU A 198 -27.21 -19.90 -28.33
CA GLU A 198 -27.63 -21.29 -28.33
C GLU A 198 -28.17 -21.62 -29.73
N VAL A 199 -27.49 -22.53 -30.44
CA VAL A 199 -27.98 -23.06 -31.72
C VAL A 199 -29.40 -23.59 -31.48
N PRO A 200 -30.42 -23.14 -32.24
CA PRO A 200 -31.78 -23.58 -32.07
C PRO A 200 -31.83 -25.12 -32.09
N LYS A 201 -32.26 -25.73 -30.99
CA LYS A 201 -32.54 -27.17 -30.95
C LYS A 201 -33.69 -27.43 -31.91
N TYR A 202 -33.40 -27.99 -33.09
CA TYR A 202 -34.43 -28.57 -33.94
C TYR A 202 -35.01 -29.77 -33.18
N HIS A 203 -36.21 -29.58 -32.64
CA HIS A 203 -37.03 -30.67 -32.13
C HIS A 203 -37.47 -31.53 -33.32
N HIS A 204 -36.88 -32.72 -33.45
CA HIS A 204 -37.46 -33.76 -34.28
C HIS A 204 -38.75 -34.25 -33.59
N HIS A 205 -39.90 -33.87 -34.14
CA HIS A 205 -41.15 -34.56 -33.87
C HIS A 205 -41.10 -35.89 -34.64
N PHE A 206 -41.12 -36.99 -33.91
CA PHE A 206 -41.44 -38.32 -34.41
C PHE A 206 -42.83 -38.71 -33.91
#